data_AF-A0A7X2H8K0-F1
#
_entry.id   AF-A0A7X2H8K0-F1
#
_cell.length_a   1.000
_cell.length_b   1.000
_cell.length_c   1.000
_cell.angle_alpha   90.00
_cell.angle_beta   90.00
_cell.angle_gamma   90.00
#
_symmetry.space_group_name_H-M   'P 1'
#
loop_
_entity.id
_entity.type
_entity.pdbx_description
1 polymer ?
#
loop_
_entity_poly.entity_id
_entity_poly.type
_entity_poly.pdbx_seq_one_letter_code
_entity_poly.pdbx_strand_id
1 'polypeptide(L)'
;MAQSRLSRIEVFAFNEPQAVHHGMIASESDRYGILKLTSHNEHSWGACIITNNAKIFDLIKWATFLRSIRNCQLDEALNIVKCQSMVWEPDQLVMVQMALLDLRAKLQGKFLTGHIQLDRLHVAVAGGNSRAGRLYYKPSKALSGMSLQKRSWPDWNTAELMDKSIAYFSIL
;
A
#
# COMPACT_ATOMS: atom_id res chain seq x y z
N MET A 1 -9.02 13.10 22.34
CA MET A 1 -8.60 11.84 21.68
C MET A 1 -7.15 12.04 21.28
N ALA A 2 -6.23 11.19 21.75
CA ALA A 2 -4.81 11.35 21.45
C ALA A 2 -4.59 11.23 19.93
N GLN A 3 -4.08 12.29 19.31
CA GLN A 3 -3.71 12.29 17.90
C GLN A 3 -2.48 11.38 17.75
N SER A 4 -2.72 10.14 17.33
CA SER A 4 -1.69 9.13 17.11
C SER A 4 -0.79 9.54 15.94
N ARG A 5 0.48 9.78 16.24
CA ARG A 5 1.50 10.18 15.26
C ARG A 5 2.28 8.97 14.79
N LEU A 6 2.72 8.97 13.54
CA LEU A 6 3.61 7.94 13.01
C LEU A 6 4.97 8.04 13.68
N SER A 7 5.35 7.02 14.44
CA SER A 7 6.62 6.97 15.17
C SER A 7 7.71 6.25 14.38
N ARG A 8 7.35 5.23 13.59
CA ARG A 8 8.32 4.44 12.81
C ARG A 8 7.77 4.03 11.47
N ILE A 9 8.63 4.08 10.46
CA ILE A 9 8.36 3.57 9.12
C ILE A 9 9.47 2.58 8.79
N GLU A 10 9.11 1.37 8.43
CA GLU A 10 10.06 0.32 8.04
C GLU A 10 9.71 -0.18 6.65
N VAL A 11 10.71 -0.45 5.83
CA VAL A 11 10.52 -0.99 4.48
C VAL A 11 11.51 -2.13 4.26
N PHE A 12 10.99 -3.20 3.69
CA PHE A 12 11.70 -4.43 3.37
C PHE A 12 11.56 -4.66 1.88
N ALA A 13 12.68 -4.87 1.19
CA ALA A 13 12.71 -5.17 -0.25
C ALA A 13 13.07 -6.63 -0.49
N PHE A 14 12.52 -7.23 -1.55
CA PHE A 14 12.73 -8.63 -1.93
C PHE A 14 12.88 -8.77 -3.44
N ASN A 15 13.65 -9.78 -3.87
CA ASN A 15 13.73 -10.20 -5.27
C ASN A 15 12.54 -11.08 -5.68
N GLU A 16 11.88 -11.69 -4.70
CA GLU A 16 10.81 -12.67 -4.94
C GLU A 16 9.51 -12.23 -4.25
N PRO A 17 8.34 -12.54 -4.84
CA PRO A 17 7.06 -12.20 -4.25
C PRO A 17 6.83 -12.99 -2.96
N GLN A 18 6.64 -12.28 -1.85
CA GLN A 18 6.11 -12.88 -0.61
C GLN A 18 4.62 -13.25 -0.76
N ALA A 19 4.07 -14.06 0.15
CA ALA A 19 2.68 -14.54 0.11
C ALA A 19 1.62 -13.42 -0.08
N VAL A 20 1.88 -12.19 0.39
CA VAL A 20 0.97 -11.04 0.23
C VAL A 20 0.93 -10.48 -1.20
N HIS A 21 1.93 -10.79 -2.01
CA HIS A 21 2.02 -10.39 -3.41
C HIS A 21 1.34 -11.42 -4.33
N HIS A 22 0.69 -12.46 -3.77
CA HIS A 22 0.03 -13.49 -4.56
C HIS A 22 -1.08 -12.88 -5.43
N GLY A 23 -0.97 -13.08 -6.74
CA GLY A 23 -1.84 -12.46 -7.76
C GLY A 23 -1.25 -11.24 -8.47
N MET A 24 -0.06 -10.76 -8.07
CA MET A 24 0.72 -9.79 -8.85
C MET A 24 1.44 -10.48 -10.01
N ILE A 25 1.38 -9.90 -11.21
CA ILE A 25 2.11 -10.40 -12.37
C ILE A 25 3.59 -10.08 -12.16
N ALA A 26 4.41 -11.12 -11.99
CA ALA A 26 5.84 -11.01 -11.72
C ALA A 26 6.65 -10.98 -13.02
N SER A 27 7.58 -10.04 -13.13
CA SER A 27 8.72 -10.08 -14.04
C SER A 27 9.98 -10.52 -13.28
N GLU A 28 10.94 -11.16 -13.97
CA GLU A 28 12.21 -11.64 -13.37
C GLU A 28 13.05 -10.53 -12.69
N SER A 29 12.75 -9.27 -13.01
CA SER A 29 13.46 -8.11 -12.53
C SER A 29 12.67 -7.27 -11.52
N ASP A 30 11.44 -7.67 -11.21
CA ASP A 30 10.63 -6.90 -10.28
C ASP A 30 11.23 -6.98 -8.88
N ARG A 31 11.05 -5.88 -8.14
CA ARG A 31 11.40 -5.82 -6.72
C ARG A 31 10.12 -5.63 -5.94
N TYR A 32 9.96 -6.41 -4.89
CA TYR A 32 8.78 -6.42 -4.04
C TYR A 32 9.08 -5.67 -2.76
N GLY A 33 8.12 -4.88 -2.30
CA GLY A 33 8.24 -4.02 -1.13
C GLY A 33 7.18 -4.36 -0.10
N ILE A 34 7.62 -4.46 1.13
CA ILE A 34 6.74 -4.51 2.30
C ILE A 34 7.00 -3.26 3.12
N LEU A 35 5.94 -2.53 3.44
CA LEU A 35 5.94 -1.37 4.30
C LEU A 35 5.32 -1.74 5.65
N LYS A 36 5.94 -1.29 6.73
CA LYS A 36 5.38 -1.34 8.08
C LYS A 36 5.31 0.07 8.64
N LEU A 37 4.14 0.46 9.13
CA LEU A 37 3.93 1.73 9.82
C LEU A 37 3.66 1.45 11.29
N THR A 38 4.27 2.22 12.19
CA THR A 38 4.04 2.11 13.64
C THR A 38 3.58 3.44 14.18
N SER A 39 2.60 3.39 15.09
CA SER A 39 2.15 4.53 15.89
C SER A 39 1.83 4.06 17.30
N HIS A 40 2.51 4.63 18.30
CA HIS A 40 2.43 4.20 19.69
C HIS A 40 2.67 2.67 19.82
N ASN A 41 1.64 1.90 20.16
CA ASN A 41 1.71 0.45 20.34
C ASN A 41 1.09 -0.35 19.18
N GLU A 42 0.56 0.34 18.17
CA GLU A 42 -0.07 -0.27 17.01
C GLU A 42 0.85 -0.21 15.80
N HIS A 43 0.72 -1.22 14.94
CA HIS A 43 1.42 -1.25 13.67
C HIS A 43 0.54 -1.81 12.56
N SER A 44 0.83 -1.42 11.34
CA SER A 44 0.14 -1.88 10.14
C SER A 44 1.13 -2.19 9.03
N TRP A 45 0.64 -2.86 8.00
CA TRP A 45 1.44 -3.33 6.90
C TRP A 45 0.85 -2.91 5.55
N GLY A 46 1.72 -2.78 4.57
CA GLY A 46 1.41 -2.55 3.17
C GLY A 46 2.38 -3.35 2.29
N ALA A 47 2.00 -3.64 1.06
CA ALA A 47 2.88 -4.29 0.09
C ALA A 47 2.65 -3.77 -1.33
N CYS A 48 3.70 -3.70 -2.13
CA CYS A 48 3.64 -3.37 -3.55
C CYS A 48 4.83 -3.92 -4.33
N ILE A 49 4.79 -3.74 -5.66
CA ILE A 49 5.98 -3.80 -6.51
C ILE A 49 6.67 -2.43 -6.40
N ILE A 50 7.95 -2.41 -5.97
CA ILE A 50 8.75 -1.18 -5.82
C ILE A 50 9.24 -0.71 -7.18
N THR A 51 9.81 -1.63 -7.97
CA THR A 51 10.36 -1.34 -9.29
C THR A 51 9.70 -2.27 -10.29
N ASN A 52 9.05 -1.70 -11.29
CA ASN A 52 8.69 -2.40 -12.51
C ASN A 52 9.78 -2.09 -13.54
N ASN A 53 10.31 -3.14 -14.14
CA ASN A 53 11.43 -3.29 -15.08
C ASN A 53 11.67 -2.16 -16.14
N ALA A 54 10.70 -1.25 -16.34
CA ALA A 54 10.76 -0.17 -17.32
C ALA A 54 11.06 1.23 -16.75
N LYS A 55 10.96 1.45 -15.42
CA LYS A 55 11.11 2.79 -14.83
C LYS A 55 12.19 2.84 -13.74
N ILE A 56 13.03 3.88 -13.80
CA ILE A 56 14.01 4.19 -12.76
C ILE A 56 13.24 4.50 -11.47
N PHE A 57 13.41 3.67 -10.46
CA PHE A 57 12.88 3.92 -9.14
C PHE A 57 13.81 4.87 -8.38
N ASP A 58 13.32 6.08 -8.12
CA ASP A 58 14.07 7.08 -7.37
C ASP A 58 13.94 6.82 -5.85
N LEU A 59 14.82 5.96 -5.35
CA LEU A 59 14.89 5.59 -3.94
C LEU A 59 15.06 6.82 -3.03
N ILE A 60 15.82 7.82 -3.47
CA ILE A 60 16.09 9.04 -2.68
C ILE A 60 14.80 9.84 -2.52
N LYS A 61 14.06 10.06 -3.61
CA LYS A 61 12.74 10.70 -3.52
C LYS A 61 11.78 9.89 -2.66
N TRP A 62 11.80 8.56 -2.76
CA TRP A 62 10.86 7.71 -2.02
C TRP A 62 11.13 7.77 -0.52
N ALA A 63 12.39 7.66 -0.12
CA ALA A 63 12.82 7.84 1.25
C ALA A 63 12.48 9.24 1.77
N THR A 64 12.65 10.28 0.95
CA THR A 64 12.29 11.67 1.31
C THR A 64 10.79 11.81 1.54
N PHE A 65 9.96 11.22 0.67
CA PHE A 65 8.51 11.17 0.84
C PHE A 65 8.09 10.47 2.13
N LEU A 66 8.60 9.25 2.37
CA LEU A 66 8.30 8.52 3.60
C LEU A 66 8.74 9.29 4.84
N ARG A 67 9.89 9.99 4.77
CA ARG A 67 10.35 10.85 5.86
C ARG A 67 9.42 12.05 6.08
N SER A 68 8.79 12.58 5.03
CA SER A 68 7.86 13.71 5.12
C SER A 68 6.56 13.37 5.88
N ILE A 69 6.15 12.10 5.87
CA ILE A 69 4.97 11.65 6.63
C ILE A 69 5.34 11.14 8.04
N ARG A 70 6.63 10.95 8.35
CA ARG A 70 7.08 10.56 9.70
C ARG A 70 6.78 11.70 10.67
N ASN A 71 6.31 11.36 11.88
CA ASN A 71 5.75 12.28 12.88
C ASN A 71 4.48 13.04 12.45
N CYS A 72 3.90 12.81 11.28
CA CYS A 72 2.59 13.36 10.99
C CYS A 72 1.50 12.65 11.80
N GLN A 73 0.41 13.35 12.06
CA GLN A 73 -0.83 12.70 12.47
C GLN A 73 -1.35 11.84 11.32
N LEU A 74 -2.14 10.80 11.61
CA LEU A 74 -2.69 9.94 10.57
C LEU A 74 -3.48 10.69 9.49
N ASP A 75 -4.30 11.67 9.86
CA ASP A 75 -5.07 12.46 8.89
C ASP A 75 -4.16 13.39 8.06
N GLU A 76 -3.10 13.94 8.66
CA GLU A 76 -2.09 14.72 7.94
C GLU A 76 -1.32 13.84 6.94
N ALA A 77 -0.87 12.66 7.36
CA ALA A 77 -0.17 11.71 6.51
C ALA A 77 -1.04 11.27 5.33
N LEU A 78 -2.31 10.96 5.56
CA LEU A 78 -3.28 10.64 4.50
C LEU A 78 -3.46 11.80 3.52
N ASN A 79 -3.52 13.03 4.02
CA ASN A 79 -3.62 14.22 3.17
C ASN A 79 -2.35 14.42 2.32
N ILE A 80 -1.15 14.27 2.91
CA ILE A 80 0.12 14.35 2.17
C ILE A 80 0.16 13.31 1.04
N VAL A 81 -0.21 12.06 1.33
CA VAL A 81 -0.22 10.97 0.35
C VAL A 81 -1.22 11.27 -0.78
N LYS A 82 -2.39 11.83 -0.46
CA LYS A 82 -3.39 12.25 -1.45
C LYS A 82 -2.85 13.38 -2.34
N CYS A 83 -2.19 14.38 -1.76
CA CYS A 83 -1.61 15.51 -2.49
C CYS A 83 -0.44 15.10 -3.40
N GLN A 84 0.30 14.04 -3.05
CA GLN A 84 1.42 13.53 -3.85
C GLN A 84 1.01 12.46 -4.88
N SER A 85 -0.28 12.26 -5.11
CA SER A 85 -0.79 11.23 -6.02
C SER A 85 -0.33 11.35 -7.48
N MET A 86 0.11 12.54 -7.90
CA MET A 86 0.62 12.80 -9.25
C MET A 86 2.12 12.55 -9.42
N VAL A 87 2.86 12.39 -8.32
CA VAL A 87 4.34 12.26 -8.33
C VAL A 87 4.78 10.80 -8.32
N TRP A 88 3.97 9.92 -7.74
CA TRP A 88 4.33 8.54 -7.47
C TRP A 88 3.52 7.55 -8.29
N GLU A 89 4.10 6.37 -8.53
CA GLU A 89 3.38 5.29 -9.19
C GLU A 89 2.19 4.85 -8.34
N PRO A 90 1.06 4.47 -8.96
CA PRO A 90 -0.17 4.10 -8.24
C PRO A 90 0.05 3.04 -7.17
N ASP A 91 0.87 2.02 -7.44
CA ASP A 91 1.11 0.90 -6.53
C ASP A 91 1.79 1.33 -5.23
N GLN A 92 2.73 2.28 -5.30
CA GLN A 92 3.46 2.80 -4.15
C GLN A 92 2.55 3.65 -3.27
N LEU A 93 1.69 4.45 -3.89
CA LEU A 93 0.68 5.24 -3.18
C LEU A 93 -0.34 4.34 -2.50
N VAL A 94 -0.84 3.32 -3.21
CA VAL A 94 -1.79 2.35 -2.68
C VAL A 94 -1.20 1.62 -1.48
N MET A 95 0.07 1.21 -1.53
CA MET A 95 0.74 0.58 -0.38
C MET A 95 0.71 1.47 0.88
N VAL A 96 1.11 2.74 0.74
CA VAL A 96 1.14 3.67 1.88
C VAL A 96 -0.27 3.99 2.36
N GLN A 97 -1.23 4.21 1.46
CA GLN A 97 -2.62 4.46 1.82
C GLN A 97 -3.24 3.29 2.57
N MET A 98 -3.04 2.05 2.08
CA MET A 98 -3.58 0.86 2.72
C MET A 98 -3.00 0.66 4.13
N ALA A 99 -1.68 0.85 4.29
CA ALA A 99 -1.06 0.78 5.60
C ALA A 99 -1.59 1.86 6.56
N LEU A 100 -1.78 3.10 6.09
CA LEU A 100 -2.32 4.19 6.92
C LEU A 100 -3.78 3.95 7.32
N LEU A 101 -4.60 3.45 6.40
CA LEU A 101 -6.00 3.14 6.68
C LEU A 101 -6.13 1.97 7.66
N ASP A 102 -5.30 0.93 7.52
CA ASP A 102 -5.26 -0.20 8.46
C ASP A 102 -4.84 0.27 9.86
N LEU A 103 -3.80 1.11 9.95
CA LEU A 103 -3.35 1.67 11.21
C LEU A 103 -4.44 2.51 11.88
N ARG A 104 -5.13 3.35 11.10
CA ARG A 104 -6.27 4.15 11.56
C ARG A 104 -7.38 3.26 12.11
N ALA A 105 -7.71 2.18 11.43
CA ALA A 105 -8.74 1.26 11.90
C ALA A 105 -8.33 0.64 13.24
N LYS A 106 -7.11 0.08 13.34
CA LYS A 106 -6.60 -0.55 14.57
C LYS A 106 -6.64 0.40 15.77
N LEU A 107 -6.19 1.64 15.57
CA LEU A 107 -6.21 2.67 16.62
C LEU A 107 -7.62 3.11 17.04
N GLN A 108 -8.62 2.93 16.18
CA GLN A 108 -10.04 3.14 16.51
C GLN A 108 -10.69 1.91 17.14
N GLY A 109 -9.94 0.83 17.40
CA GLY A 109 -10.49 -0.46 17.82
C GLY A 109 -11.34 -1.13 16.75
N LYS A 110 -11.17 -0.74 15.49
CA LYS A 110 -11.89 -1.31 14.32
C LYS A 110 -10.91 -2.16 13.52
N PHE A 111 -11.32 -3.33 13.08
CA PHE A 111 -10.56 -4.05 12.06
C PHE A 111 -11.07 -3.59 10.69
N LEU A 112 -10.18 -3.32 9.74
CA LEU A 112 -10.58 -3.19 8.35
C LEU A 112 -11.12 -4.55 7.89
N THR A 113 -12.43 -4.73 7.95
CA THR A 113 -13.14 -5.86 7.34
C THR A 113 -13.10 -5.69 5.83
N GLY A 114 -11.99 -6.08 5.19
CA GLY A 114 -11.88 -6.60 3.81
C GLY A 114 -12.51 -5.84 2.62
N HIS A 115 -13.19 -4.73 2.82
CA HIS A 115 -13.98 -4.02 1.82
C HIS A 115 -13.45 -2.60 1.64
N ILE A 116 -12.21 -2.50 1.17
CA ILE A 116 -11.87 -1.35 0.31
C ILE A 116 -12.03 -1.87 -1.11
N GLN A 117 -13.25 -1.68 -1.60
CA GLN A 117 -13.62 -1.82 -2.99
C GLN A 117 -12.69 -0.91 -3.80
N LEU A 118 -11.74 -1.52 -4.52
CA LEU A 118 -10.75 -0.90 -5.42
C LEU A 118 -11.39 -0.05 -6.53
N ASP A 119 -12.71 0.01 -6.59
CA ASP A 119 -13.52 0.58 -7.66
C ASP A 119 -13.73 2.10 -7.53
N ARG A 120 -13.39 2.72 -6.38
CA ARG A 120 -13.69 4.14 -6.10
C ARG A 120 -12.52 5.11 -6.17
N LEU A 121 -11.30 4.64 -6.48
CA LEU A 121 -10.13 5.51 -6.61
C LEU A 121 -9.86 6.01 -8.04
N HIS A 122 -10.66 5.59 -9.03
CA HIS A 122 -10.70 6.26 -10.34
C HIS A 122 -11.55 7.54 -10.24
N VAL A 123 -11.01 8.59 -9.63
CA VAL A 123 -11.56 9.93 -9.79
C VAL A 123 -11.37 10.36 -11.24
N ALA A 124 -12.50 10.66 -11.87
CA ALA A 124 -12.65 11.10 -13.24
C ALA A 124 -11.65 12.21 -13.61
N VAL A 125 -10.82 11.93 -14.60
CA VAL A 125 -10.11 12.95 -15.39
C VAL A 125 -10.38 12.65 -16.86
N ALA A 126 -11.34 13.39 -17.43
CA ALA A 126 -11.33 13.93 -18.79
C ALA A 126 -12.75 14.38 -19.14
N GLY A 127 -12.92 15.70 -19.31
CA GLY A 127 -14.12 16.26 -19.88
C GLY A 127 -14.22 16.00 -21.39
N GLY A 128 -15.40 16.28 -21.94
CA GLY A 128 -15.57 16.54 -23.37
C GLY A 128 -16.45 15.54 -24.13
N ASN A 129 -17.73 15.88 -24.26
CA ASN A 129 -18.70 15.50 -25.29
C ASN A 129 -18.34 14.38 -26.30
N SER A 130 -19.08 13.26 -26.26
CA SER A 130 -20.06 12.87 -27.31
C SER A 130 -20.34 11.36 -27.33
N ARG A 131 -21.64 11.05 -27.30
CA ARG A 131 -22.35 9.88 -27.86
C ARG A 131 -21.95 8.44 -27.45
N ALA A 132 -22.86 7.86 -26.65
CA ALA A 132 -23.40 6.50 -26.76
C ALA A 132 -22.42 5.30 -26.86
N GLY A 133 -22.29 4.58 -25.73
CA GLY A 133 -21.82 3.20 -25.69
C GLY A 133 -21.85 2.66 -24.26
N ARG A 134 -22.99 2.09 -23.82
CA ARG A 134 -23.04 1.33 -22.55
C ARG A 134 -22.22 0.05 -22.73
N LEU A 135 -20.97 0.05 -22.27
CA LEU A 135 -20.20 -1.16 -22.05
C LEU A 135 -20.59 -1.71 -20.67
N TYR A 136 -21.49 -2.69 -20.66
CA TYR A 136 -21.71 -3.55 -19.50
C TYR A 136 -20.51 -4.51 -19.38
N TYR A 137 -19.64 -4.30 -18.41
CA TYR A 137 -18.70 -5.33 -17.99
C TYR A 137 -19.48 -6.41 -17.22
N LYS A 138 -19.66 -7.58 -17.82
CA LYS A 138 -20.10 -8.79 -17.12
C LYS A 138 -18.88 -9.37 -16.38
N PRO A 139 -18.90 -9.48 -15.04
CA PRO A 139 -17.88 -10.24 -14.34
C PRO A 139 -18.03 -11.71 -14.73
N SER A 140 -17.01 -12.27 -15.37
CA SER A 140 -16.94 -13.70 -15.66
C SER A 140 -17.09 -14.50 -14.36
N LYS A 141 -17.97 -15.50 -14.38
CA LYS A 141 -18.35 -16.40 -13.27
C LYS A 141 -17.20 -17.28 -12.72
N ALA A 142 -15.94 -16.93 -12.95
CA ALA A 142 -14.77 -17.66 -12.46
C ALA A 142 -14.33 -17.22 -11.04
N LEU A 143 -14.90 -16.15 -10.48
CA LEU A 143 -14.51 -15.60 -9.17
C LEU A 143 -15.45 -15.96 -8.01
N SER A 144 -16.52 -16.74 -8.25
CA SER A 144 -17.47 -17.13 -7.19
C SER A 144 -17.00 -18.28 -6.29
N GLY A 145 -15.78 -18.78 -6.48
CA GLY A 145 -15.21 -19.89 -5.70
C GLY A 145 -14.02 -19.55 -4.80
N MET A 146 -13.42 -18.36 -4.91
CA MET A 146 -12.34 -17.96 -4.00
C MET A 146 -12.98 -17.43 -2.72
N SER A 147 -12.98 -18.28 -1.69
CA SER A 147 -13.25 -17.89 -0.32
C SER A 147 -12.66 -16.52 -0.03
N LEU A 148 -13.51 -15.57 0.39
CA LEU A 148 -13.10 -14.33 1.04
C LEU A 148 -12.28 -14.69 2.28
N GLN A 149 -11.00 -14.98 2.09
CA GLN A 149 -10.05 -14.98 3.19
C GLN A 149 -9.84 -13.52 3.55
N LYS A 150 -10.47 -13.15 4.67
CA LYS A 150 -10.00 -12.16 5.64
C LYS A 150 -8.51 -11.86 5.39
N ARG A 151 -8.18 -10.80 4.64
CA ARG A 151 -6.81 -10.29 4.52
C ARG A 151 -6.44 -9.62 5.84
N SER A 152 -6.40 -10.38 6.93
CA SER A 152 -5.54 -10.02 8.04
C SER A 152 -4.13 -10.24 7.52
N TRP A 153 -3.31 -9.18 7.51
CA TRP A 153 -1.88 -9.34 7.33
C TRP A 153 -1.39 -10.46 8.26
N PRO A 154 -0.59 -11.42 7.78
CA PRO A 154 -0.02 -12.40 8.68
C PRO A 154 0.79 -11.63 9.73
N ASP A 155 0.79 -12.08 10.99
CA ASP A 155 1.66 -11.50 12.02
C ASP A 155 3.11 -11.80 11.65
N TRP A 156 3.67 -10.94 10.80
CA TRP A 156 5.00 -11.11 10.28
C TRP A 156 6.02 -10.82 11.35
N ASN A 157 6.86 -11.82 11.61
CA ASN A 157 8.03 -11.62 12.44
C ASN A 157 8.99 -10.68 11.71
N THR A 158 9.27 -9.53 12.32
CA THR A 158 10.17 -8.53 11.75
C THR A 158 11.58 -9.10 11.52
N ALA A 159 12.04 -10.03 12.37
CA ALA A 159 13.34 -10.68 12.19
C ALA A 159 13.36 -11.59 10.95
N GLU A 160 12.26 -12.31 10.69
CA GLU A 160 12.15 -13.17 9.50
C GLU A 160 12.12 -12.35 8.21
N LEU A 161 11.43 -11.21 8.22
CA LEU A 161 11.44 -10.29 7.08
C LEU A 161 12.82 -9.70 6.84
N MET A 162 13.55 -9.34 7.89
CA MET A 162 14.93 -8.85 7.76
C MET A 162 15.84 -9.89 7.12
N ASP A 163 15.78 -11.14 7.61
CA ASP A 163 16.60 -12.25 7.12
C ASP A 163 16.35 -12.56 5.63
N LYS A 164 15.08 -12.49 5.20
CA LYS A 164 14.69 -12.74 3.81
C LYS A 164 14.85 -11.54 2.88
N SER A 165 14.95 -10.33 3.42
CA SER A 165 15.00 -9.11 2.62
C SER A 165 16.38 -8.91 2.00
N ILE A 166 16.41 -8.45 0.75
CA ILE A 166 17.67 -8.03 0.11
C ILE A 166 18.13 -6.66 0.63
N ALA A 167 17.19 -5.88 1.16
CA ALA A 167 17.44 -4.58 1.73
C ALA A 167 16.35 -4.25 2.76
N TYR A 168 16.78 -3.58 3.82
CA TYR A 168 15.93 -3.07 4.88
C TYR A 168 16.30 -1.62 5.17
N PHE A 169 15.29 -0.77 5.35
CA PHE A 169 15.49 0.56 5.90
C PHE A 169 14.43 0.92 6.93
N SER A 170 14.85 1.72 7.92
CA SER A 170 13.97 2.22 8.97
C SER A 170 14.14 3.72 9.12
N ILE A 171 13.01 4.42 9.22
CA ILE A 171 12.94 5.82 9.56
C ILE A 171 12.38 5.89 10.99
N LEU A 172 13.26 6.25 11.92
CA LEU A 172 12.99 6.43 13.34
C LEU A 172 12.56 7.84 13.65
#